data_AF-T1AE91-F1
#
_entry.id   AF-T1AE91-F1
#
_cell.length_a   1.000
_cell.length_b   1.000
_cell.length_c   1.000
_cell.angle_alpha   90.00
_cell.angle_beta   90.00
_cell.angle_gamma   90.00
#
_symmetry.space_group_name_H-M   'P 1'
#
loop_
_entity.id
_entity.type
_entity.pdbx_description
1 polymer ?
#
loop_
_entity_poly.entity_id
_entity_poly.type
_entity_poly.pdbx_seq_one_letter_code
_entity_poly.pdbx_strand_id
1 'polypeptide(L)'
;MSGRRILSLNTQTQGALNVIVADLWVHGGTVTVVGGSVRDMLLGLPAHDLDLEVSGLDTETLRQVLVNKFSLDETGALFSVLKVRFPGTDEVIDVALPRTEELIGVGHRDFKMTLDKDL
;
A
#
# COMPACT_ATOMS: atom_id res chain seq x y z
N MET A 1 21.63 17.90 13.60
CA MET A 1 21.29 17.22 12.33
C MET A 1 19.80 16.94 12.37
N SER A 2 19.01 17.80 11.71
CA SER A 2 17.55 17.81 11.83
C SER A 2 16.95 16.70 10.96
N GLY A 3 16.31 15.71 11.60
CA GLY A 3 15.58 14.65 10.92
C GLY A 3 14.52 15.25 10.00
N ARG A 4 14.68 15.08 8.69
CA ARG A 4 13.65 15.46 7.72
C ARG A 4 12.47 14.51 7.91
N ARG A 5 11.41 14.97 8.58
CA ARG A 5 10.08 14.37 8.47
C ARG A 5 9.59 14.62 7.05
N ILE A 6 9.83 13.66 6.15
CA ILE A 6 9.37 13.71 4.75
C ILE A 6 7.85 13.47 4.67
N LEU A 7 7.26 12.90 5.72
CA LEU A 7 5.83 12.59 5.76
C LEU A 7 5.06 13.74 6.43
N SER A 8 4.47 14.63 5.63
CA SER A 8 3.41 15.54 6.11
C SER A 8 2.06 14.80 6.12
N LEU A 9 2.00 13.69 6.84
CA LEU A 9 0.75 12.95 7.05
C LEU A 9 0.03 13.52 8.29
N ASN A 10 -1.30 13.51 8.27
CA ASN A 10 -2.06 13.85 9.48
C ASN A 10 -1.79 12.81 10.59
N THR A 11 -1.99 13.18 11.86
CA THR A 11 -1.65 12.33 13.02
C THR A 11 -2.39 10.99 13.01
N GLN A 12 -3.63 10.97 12.51
CA GLN A 12 -4.46 9.78 12.46
C GLN A 12 -3.91 8.77 11.43
N THR A 13 -3.63 9.23 10.21
CA THR A 13 -2.98 8.46 9.14
C THR A 13 -1.62 7.94 9.58
N GLN A 14 -0.85 8.75 10.31
CA GLN A 14 0.45 8.34 10.83
C GLN A 14 0.34 7.23 11.89
N GLY A 15 -0.67 7.29 12.77
CA GLY A 15 -0.94 6.21 13.73
C GLY A 15 -1.36 4.91 13.04
N ALA A 16 -2.29 5.04 12.09
CA ALA A 16 -2.76 3.97 11.21
C ALA A 16 -1.61 3.26 10.47
N LEU A 17 -0.75 4.04 9.81
CA LEU A 17 0.41 3.53 9.07
C LEU A 17 1.38 2.78 9.98
N ASN A 18 1.65 3.29 11.19
CA ASN A 18 2.54 2.62 12.13
C ASN A 18 2.02 1.23 12.55
N VAL A 19 0.71 1.07 12.72
CA VAL A 19 0.11 -0.24 13.05
C VAL A 19 0.28 -1.22 11.89
N ILE A 20 -0.05 -0.81 10.66
CA ILE A 20 0.12 -1.65 9.47
C ILE A 20 1.59 -2.05 9.30
N VAL A 21 2.52 -1.10 9.36
CA VAL A 21 3.95 -1.37 9.17
C VAL A 21 4.46 -2.36 10.22
N ALA A 22 4.09 -2.18 11.49
CA ALA A 22 4.51 -3.09 12.55
C ALA A 22 3.96 -4.50 12.35
N ASP A 23 2.68 -4.65 12.01
CA ASP A 23 2.05 -5.95 11.80
C ASP A 23 2.61 -6.68 10.59
N LEU A 24 2.83 -5.98 9.48
CA LEU A 24 3.40 -6.59 8.28
C LEU A 24 4.86 -6.98 8.51
N TRP A 25 5.63 -6.16 9.22
CA TRP A 25 7.02 -6.43 9.54
C TRP A 25 7.20 -7.74 10.33
N VAL A 26 6.38 -7.98 11.35
CA VAL A 26 6.49 -9.20 12.18
C VAL A 26 6.12 -10.48 11.41
N HIS A 27 5.41 -10.36 10.29
CA HIS A 27 5.09 -11.47 9.39
C HIS A 27 6.11 -11.62 8.25
N GLY A 28 7.16 -10.80 8.20
CA GLY A 28 8.21 -10.84 7.17
C GLY A 28 7.98 -9.89 6.00
N GLY A 29 7.01 -9.00 6.09
CA GLY A 29 6.71 -8.00 5.06
C GLY A 29 7.57 -6.75 5.19
N THR A 30 7.97 -6.17 4.05
CA THR A 30 8.61 -4.85 4.00
C THR A 30 7.67 -3.86 3.32
N VAL A 31 7.39 -2.73 4.00
CA VAL A 31 6.45 -1.71 3.51
C VAL A 31 7.22 -0.54 2.91
N THR A 32 6.89 -0.21 1.67
CA THR A 32 7.46 0.92 0.92
C THR A 32 6.34 1.88 0.50
N VAL A 33 6.55 3.18 0.68
CA VAL A 33 5.64 4.20 0.12
C VAL A 33 6.00 4.42 -1.34
N VAL A 34 5.00 4.36 -2.22
CA VAL A 34 5.20 4.40 -3.68
C VAL A 34 4.25 5.40 -4.34
N GLY A 35 4.29 5.47 -5.67
CA GLY A 35 3.30 6.19 -6.46
C GLY A 35 3.37 7.72 -6.33
N GLY A 36 2.21 8.35 -6.56
CA GLY A 36 2.08 9.82 -6.54
C GLY A 36 2.33 10.42 -5.16
N SER A 37 2.04 9.65 -4.11
CA SER A 37 2.23 10.07 -2.71
C SER A 37 3.68 10.49 -2.43
N VAL A 38 4.67 9.76 -2.96
CA VAL A 38 6.10 10.07 -2.80
C VAL A 38 6.44 11.41 -3.44
N ARG A 39 5.97 11.63 -4.68
CA ARG A 39 6.19 12.89 -5.41
C ARG A 39 5.59 14.05 -4.61
N ASP A 40 4.34 13.93 -4.18
CA ASP A 40 3.62 15.01 -3.52
C ASP A 40 4.29 15.38 -2.19
N MET A 41 4.71 14.38 -1.40
CA MET A 41 5.48 14.59 -0.19
C MET A 41 6.84 15.26 -0.43
N LEU A 42 7.57 14.87 -1.48
CA LEU A 42 8.84 15.49 -1.85
C LEU A 42 8.67 16.96 -2.30
N LEU A 43 7.52 17.29 -2.88
CA LEU A 43 7.14 18.65 -3.24
C LEU A 43 6.55 19.46 -2.07
N GLY A 44 6.39 18.85 -0.90
CA GLY A 44 5.75 19.48 0.27
C GLY A 44 4.24 19.70 0.08
N LEU A 45 3.62 18.97 -0.85
CA LEU A 45 2.18 18.98 -1.07
C LEU A 45 1.50 17.93 -0.15
N PRO A 46 0.22 18.12 0.20
CA PRO A 46 -0.55 17.07 0.85
C PRO A 46 -0.64 15.83 -0.05
N ALA A 47 -0.23 14.68 0.46
CA ALA A 47 -0.48 13.40 -0.20
C ALA A 47 -1.87 12.90 0.23
N HIS A 48 -2.83 12.95 -0.69
CA HIS A 48 -4.23 12.58 -0.42
C HIS A 48 -4.48 11.08 -0.55
N ASP A 49 -3.77 10.42 -1.46
CA ASP A 49 -3.84 8.97 -1.67
C ASP A 49 -2.50 8.37 -1.29
N LEU A 50 -2.45 7.60 -0.19
CA LEU A 50 -1.23 6.93 0.25
C LEU A 50 -1.19 5.53 -0.36
N ASP A 51 -0.24 5.32 -1.28
CA ASP A 51 0.02 4.04 -1.92
C ASP A 51 1.19 3.33 -1.22
N LEU A 52 0.95 2.11 -0.77
CA LEU A 52 1.95 1.24 -0.17
C LEU A 52 2.19 0.01 -1.04
N GLU A 53 3.45 -0.38 -1.15
CA GLU A 53 3.86 -1.69 -1.68
C GLU A 53 4.43 -2.55 -0.55
N VAL A 54 4.06 -3.83 -0.53
CA VAL A 54 4.45 -4.79 0.52
C VAL A 54 5.16 -5.99 -0.09
N SER A 55 6.49 -6.04 0.00
CA SER A 55 7.28 -7.20 -0.41
C SER A 55 7.43 -8.23 0.71
N GLY A 56 7.88 -9.44 0.36
CA GLY A 56 8.13 -10.54 1.30
C GLY A 56 6.92 -11.41 1.66
N LEU A 57 5.70 -10.96 1.36
CA LEU A 57 4.45 -11.67 1.67
C LEU A 57 3.72 -12.10 0.39
N ASP A 58 2.96 -13.20 0.47
CA ASP A 58 1.96 -13.54 -0.53
C ASP A 58 0.59 -12.90 -0.23
N THR A 59 -0.32 -12.98 -1.20
CA THR A 59 -1.66 -12.36 -1.13
C THR A 59 -2.46 -12.85 0.08
N GLU A 60 -2.41 -14.14 0.37
CA GLU A 60 -3.19 -14.72 1.46
C GLU A 60 -2.65 -14.26 2.82
N THR A 61 -1.33 -14.27 3.00
CA THR A 61 -0.69 -13.79 4.23
C THR A 61 -0.98 -12.31 4.45
N LEU A 62 -0.79 -11.47 3.43
CA LEU A 62 -1.10 -10.05 3.49
C LEU A 62 -2.57 -9.81 3.93
N ARG A 63 -3.50 -10.51 3.29
CA ARG A 63 -4.93 -10.43 3.60
C ARG A 63 -5.22 -10.83 5.04
N GLN A 64 -4.69 -11.96 5.50
CA GLN A 64 -4.90 -12.47 6.85
C GLN A 64 -4.38 -11.52 7.93
N VAL A 65 -3.24 -10.89 7.70
CA VAL A 65 -2.69 -9.90 8.63
C VAL A 65 -3.61 -8.68 8.75
N LEU A 66 -4.11 -8.17 7.62
CA LEU A 66 -4.87 -6.92 7.60
C LEU A 66 -6.34 -7.08 8.00
N VAL A 67 -7.02 -8.17 7.61
CA VAL A 67 -8.46 -8.35 7.83
C VAL A 67 -8.85 -8.43 9.32
N ASN A 68 -7.91 -8.80 10.18
CA ASN A 68 -8.14 -8.90 11.62
C ASN A 68 -8.33 -7.54 12.30
N LYS A 69 -7.85 -6.46 11.69
CA LYS A 69 -7.83 -5.10 12.28
C LYS A 69 -8.52 -4.06 11.42
N PHE A 70 -8.68 -4.33 10.13
CA PHE A 70 -9.17 -3.37 9.14
C PHE A 70 -10.25 -3.98 8.27
N SER A 71 -11.11 -3.13 7.71
CA SER A 71 -12.00 -3.54 6.62
C SER A 71 -11.25 -3.44 5.30
N LEU A 72 -11.37 -4.45 4.46
CA LEU A 72 -10.67 -4.54 3.18
C LEU A 72 -11.69 -4.46 2.04
N ASP A 73 -11.50 -3.52 1.12
CA ASP A 73 -12.11 -3.63 -0.20
C ASP A 73 -11.10 -4.22 -1.18
N GLU A 74 -11.46 -5.38 -1.68
CA GLU A 74 -10.69 -6.14 -2.64
C GLU A 74 -11.06 -5.66 -4.05
N THR A 75 -10.13 -5.00 -4.73
CA THR A 75 -10.37 -4.46 -6.07
C THR A 75 -9.25 -4.84 -7.04
N GLY A 76 -9.62 -5.05 -8.31
CA GLY A 76 -8.67 -5.36 -9.39
C GLY A 76 -8.51 -6.85 -9.69
N ALA A 77 -7.92 -7.15 -10.86
CA ALA A 77 -7.55 -8.51 -11.22
C ALA A 77 -6.48 -9.04 -10.25
N LEU A 78 -6.60 -10.32 -9.87
CA LEU A 78 -5.70 -11.04 -8.96
C LEU A 78 -5.59 -10.48 -7.52
N PHE A 79 -6.50 -9.60 -7.08
CA PHE A 79 -6.44 -9.00 -5.74
C PHE A 79 -5.11 -8.29 -5.44
N SER A 80 -4.53 -7.68 -6.47
CA SER A 80 -3.19 -7.07 -6.42
C SER A 80 -3.13 -5.76 -5.65
N VAL A 81 -4.28 -5.16 -5.34
CA VAL A 81 -4.41 -3.97 -4.47
C VAL A 81 -5.55 -4.20 -3.48
N LEU A 82 -5.24 -4.05 -2.20
CA LEU A 82 -6.18 -4.07 -1.10
C LEU A 82 -6.41 -2.65 -0.62
N LYS A 83 -7.65 -2.17 -0.64
CA LYS A 83 -7.99 -0.88 -0.03
C LYS A 83 -8.28 -1.10 1.44
N VAL A 84 -7.39 -0.63 2.30
CA VAL A 84 -7.45 -0.81 3.76
C VAL A 84 -8.18 0.38 4.38
N ARG A 85 -9.35 0.12 4.96
CA ARG A 85 -10.17 1.14 5.64
C ARG A 85 -9.97 1.07 7.14
N PHE A 86 -9.71 2.21 7.76
CA PHE A 86 -9.48 2.31 9.19
C PHE A 86 -10.80 2.47 9.96
N PRO A 87 -11.06 1.63 10.97
CA PRO A 87 -12.29 1.72 11.77
C PRO A 87 -12.48 3.12 12.39
N GLY A 88 -13.68 3.68 12.20
CA GLY A 88 -14.04 4.99 12.77
C GLY A 88 -13.47 6.19 12.04
N THR A 89 -13.00 6.02 10.80
CA THR A 89 -12.41 7.08 9.97
C THR A 89 -12.86 6.91 8.51
N ASP A 90 -12.75 7.99 7.72
CA ASP A 90 -12.93 7.93 6.26
C ASP A 90 -11.60 7.66 5.51
N GLU A 91 -10.50 7.45 6.25
CA GLU A 91 -9.17 7.22 5.68
C GLU A 91 -9.07 5.84 5.03
N VAL A 92 -8.45 5.80 3.86
CA VAL A 92 -8.22 4.60 3.06
C VAL A 92 -6.77 4.61 2.57
N ILE A 93 -6.08 3.48 2.72
CA ILE A 93 -4.74 3.27 2.18
C ILE A 93 -4.79 2.16 1.16
N ASP A 94 -4.19 2.37 -0.01
CA ASP A 94 -4.04 1.33 -1.02
C ASP A 94 -2.76 0.54 -0.73
N VAL A 95 -2.91 -0.77 -0.55
CA VAL A 95 -1.81 -1.69 -0.24
C VAL A 95 -1.68 -2.72 -1.36
N ALA A 96 -0.58 -2.68 -2.09
CA ALA A 96 -0.29 -3.56 -3.20
C ALA A 96 0.83 -4.54 -2.89
N LEU A 97 0.82 -5.68 -3.58
CA LEU A 97 1.99 -6.55 -3.69
C LEU A 97 2.85 -6.11 -4.89
N PRO A 98 4.18 -6.28 -4.82
CA PRO A 98 5.04 -6.02 -5.95
C PRO A 98 4.65 -6.87 -7.15
N ARG A 99 4.64 -6.24 -8.31
CA ARG A 99 4.14 -6.86 -9.54
C ARG A 99 4.81 -6.31 -10.77
N THR A 100 4.81 -7.12 -11.82
CA THR A 100 5.13 -6.70 -13.17
C THR A 100 3.87 -6.73 -14.02
N GLU A 101 3.79 -5.78 -14.95
CA GLU A 101 2.71 -5.68 -15.92
C GLU A 101 3.30 -5.71 -17.33
N GLU A 102 2.78 -6.59 -18.17
CA GLU A 102 3.17 -6.73 -19.57
C GLU A 102 1.98 -6.35 -20.46
N LEU A 103 2.17 -5.37 -21.34
CA LEU A 103 1.15 -4.97 -22.32
C LEU A 103 0.85 -6.14 -23.28
N ILE A 104 -0.41 -6.55 -23.36
CA ILE A 104 -0.92 -7.60 -24.26
C ILE A 104 -1.92 -7.07 -25.29
N GLY A 105 -2.19 -5.76 -25.29
CA GLY A 105 -3.11 -5.10 -26.21
C GLY A 105 -3.01 -3.58 -26.12
N VAL A 106 -4.02 -2.89 -26.66
CA VAL A 106 -4.04 -1.42 -26.81
C VAL A 106 -4.98 -0.73 -25.81
N GLY A 107 -5.82 -1.48 -25.11
CA GLY A 107 -6.69 -0.98 -24.05
C GLY A 107 -5.94 -0.79 -22.73
N HIS A 108 -6.41 0.15 -21.90
CA HIS A 108 -5.83 0.45 -20.57
C HIS A 108 -5.91 -0.71 -19.55
N ARG A 109 -6.58 -1.81 -19.91
CA ARG A 109 -6.67 -3.05 -19.11
C ARG A 109 -6.03 -4.24 -19.81
N ASP A 110 -5.48 -4.04 -21.01
CA ASP A 110 -4.88 -5.10 -21.81
C ASP A 110 -3.45 -5.31 -21.35
N PHE A 111 -3.29 -5.72 -20.10
CA PHE A 111 -2.02 -6.11 -19.54
C PHE A 111 -2.14 -7.43 -18.79
N LYS A 112 -1.11 -8.25 -18.92
CA LYS A 112 -0.90 -9.44 -18.11
C LYS A 112 -0.14 -9.01 -16.86
N MET A 113 -0.63 -9.40 -15.70
CA MET A 113 -0.01 -9.09 -14.41
C MET A 113 0.64 -10.34 -13.82
N THR A 114 1.83 -10.20 -13.26
CA THR A 114 2.52 -11.24 -12.48
C THR A 114 2.93 -10.66 -11.13
N LEU A 115 2.52 -11.32 -10.04
CA LEU A 115 2.93 -10.97 -8.68
C LEU A 115 4.25 -11.66 -8.37
N ASP A 116 5.18 -10.93 -7.74
CA ASP A 116 6.44 -11.48 -7.24
C ASP A 116 6.79 -10.77 -5.92
N LYS A 117 6.79 -11.53 -4.83
CA LYS A 117 7.05 -10.97 -3.49
C LYS A 117 8.52 -10.58 -3.27
N ASP A 118 9.42 -11.06 -4.13
CA ASP A 118 10.86 -10.87 -4.01
C ASP A 118 11.41 -9.83 -5.02
N LEU A 119 10.51 -9.15 -5.75
CA LEU A 119 10.82 -8.02 -6.63
C LEU A 119 11.30 -6.80 -5.84
#